data_AF-I4AMJ0-F1
#
_entry.id   AF-I4AMJ0-F1
#
_cell.length_a   1.000
_cell.length_b   1.000
_cell.length_c   1.000
_cell.angle_alpha   90.00
_cell.angle_beta   90.00
_cell.angle_gamma   90.00
#
_symmetry.space_group_name_H-M   'P 1'
#
loop_
_entity.id
_entity.type
_entity.pdbx_description
1 polymer ?
#
loop_
_entity_poly.entity_id
_entity_poly.type
_entity_poly.pdbx_seq_one_letter_code
_entity_poly.pdbx_strand_id
1 'polypeptide(L)'
;MKNPLILTKKKAHFLKENRQDPITGDSFQMGDEIVFCAECKSAFLKESWEYMGNTHCNQEKILRKIPKNRNLTLKKIVKIDYQLLSRRDIVVSWIIDTAIWFIIFMGVIHFFDKNYYPEEVYITIVIVALLLKDNNLITTSIGKKLRRISMIHIKTNKKVNPFLFPLRHIFSAILLLLFMYNSINSLKGFISIFCFICMLDLLISFEKSRRMIDYVLGIAMTKDKNNDK
;
A
#
# COMPACT_ATOMS: atom_id res chain seq x y z
N MET A 1 -37.42 -39.88 -16.59
CA MET A 1 -36.31 -38.91 -16.58
C MET A 1 -36.05 -38.39 -17.98
N LYS A 2 -35.86 -37.07 -18.19
CA LYS A 2 -35.50 -36.54 -19.52
C LYS A 2 -33.98 -36.44 -19.67
N ASN A 3 -33.43 -37.52 -20.24
CA ASN A 3 -32.11 -37.75 -20.87
C ASN A 3 -30.85 -37.49 -20.01
N PRO A 4 -30.33 -38.54 -19.33
CA PRO A 4 -28.94 -38.53 -18.86
C PRO A 4 -27.97 -38.29 -20.02
N LEU A 5 -26.79 -37.78 -19.70
CA LEU A 5 -25.76 -37.47 -20.68
C LEU A 5 -24.77 -38.64 -20.78
N ILE A 6 -24.73 -39.29 -21.94
CA ILE A 6 -23.70 -40.29 -22.23
C ILE A 6 -22.35 -39.61 -22.47
N LEU A 7 -21.31 -40.08 -21.78
CA LEU A 7 -19.93 -39.63 -21.94
C LEU A 7 -19.31 -40.24 -23.20
N THR A 8 -19.30 -39.45 -24.28
CA THR A 8 -18.67 -39.83 -25.56
C THR A 8 -17.27 -39.20 -25.72
N LYS A 9 -16.50 -39.66 -26.70
CA LYS A 9 -15.19 -39.08 -27.07
C LYS A 9 -15.22 -37.56 -27.33
N LYS A 10 -16.33 -37.03 -27.84
CA LYS A 10 -16.52 -35.56 -28.04
C LYS A 10 -16.58 -34.76 -26.74
N LYS A 11 -16.82 -35.41 -25.60
CA LYS A 11 -16.89 -34.83 -24.24
C LYS A 11 -15.62 -35.13 -23.42
N ALA A 12 -14.51 -35.51 -24.06
CA ALA A 12 -13.26 -35.89 -23.40
C ALA A 12 -12.68 -34.84 -22.44
N HIS A 13 -13.03 -33.56 -22.60
CA HIS A 13 -12.63 -32.51 -21.65
C HIS A 13 -13.11 -32.79 -20.23
N PHE A 14 -14.33 -33.30 -20.05
CA PHE A 14 -14.87 -33.63 -18.73
C PHE A 14 -14.08 -34.76 -18.06
N LEU A 15 -13.71 -35.79 -18.82
CA LEU A 15 -12.90 -36.90 -18.32
C LEU A 15 -11.50 -36.44 -17.86
N LYS A 16 -10.92 -35.41 -18.52
CA LYS A 16 -9.64 -34.83 -18.11
C LYS A 16 -9.69 -34.08 -16.77
N GLU A 17 -10.88 -33.72 -16.28
CA GLU A 17 -11.04 -33.07 -14.98
C GLU A 17 -10.92 -34.07 -13.82
N ASN A 18 -10.82 -35.38 -14.10
CA ASN A 18 -10.69 -36.45 -13.10
C ASN A 18 -11.71 -36.33 -11.96
N ARG A 19 -12.95 -35.95 -12.31
CA ARG A 19 -14.05 -35.85 -11.35
C ARG A 19 -14.49 -37.25 -10.95
N GLN A 20 -15.03 -37.34 -9.74
CA GLN A 20 -15.58 -38.57 -9.18
C GLN A 20 -17.05 -38.35 -8.82
N ASP A 21 -17.82 -39.43 -8.80
CA ASP A 21 -19.16 -39.43 -8.25
C ASP A 21 -19.08 -39.12 -6.74
N PRO A 22 -19.76 -38.06 -6.25
CA PRO A 22 -19.75 -37.72 -4.83
C PRO A 22 -20.35 -38.80 -3.90
N ILE A 23 -21.13 -39.74 -4.44
CA ILE A 23 -21.82 -40.79 -3.67
C ILE A 23 -20.99 -42.07 -3.62
N THR A 24 -20.53 -42.58 -4.76
CA THR A 24 -19.78 -43.84 -4.81
C THR A 24 -18.27 -43.65 -4.74
N GLY A 25 -17.76 -42.47 -5.10
CA GLY A 25 -16.33 -42.21 -5.28
C GLY A 25 -15.77 -42.74 -6.60
N ASP A 26 -16.61 -43.35 -7.44
CA ASP A 26 -16.18 -43.90 -8.72
C ASP A 26 -15.76 -42.79 -9.68
N SER A 27 -14.71 -43.05 -10.45
CA SER A 27 -14.27 -42.15 -11.50
C SER A 27 -15.16 -42.31 -12.72
N PHE A 28 -15.56 -41.20 -13.33
CA PHE A 28 -16.34 -41.25 -14.56
C PHE A 28 -15.53 -41.82 -15.73
N GLN A 29 -16.11 -42.73 -16.47
CA GLN A 29 -15.53 -43.38 -17.63
C GLN A 29 -16.28 -43.07 -18.92
N MET A 30 -15.66 -43.41 -20.05
CA MET A 30 -16.29 -43.26 -21.36
C MET A 30 -17.39 -44.32 -21.51
N GLY A 31 -18.59 -43.89 -21.91
CA GLY A 31 -19.76 -44.76 -21.97
C GLY A 31 -20.75 -44.54 -20.81
N ASP A 32 -20.29 -43.98 -19.69
CA ASP A 32 -21.15 -43.76 -18.53
C ASP A 32 -22.28 -42.77 -18.82
N GLU A 33 -23.43 -43.05 -18.21
CA GLU A 33 -24.57 -42.14 -18.14
C GLU A 33 -24.41 -41.25 -16.91
N ILE A 34 -24.18 -39.95 -17.14
CA ILE A 34 -24.02 -38.97 -16.07
C ILE A 34 -25.15 -37.94 -16.07
N VAL A 35 -25.42 -37.38 -14.90
CA VAL A 35 -26.33 -36.26 -14.71
C VAL A 35 -25.61 -35.13 -13.97
N PHE A 36 -26.02 -33.90 -14.23
CA PHE A 36 -25.52 -32.74 -13.51
C PHE A 36 -26.66 -32.06 -12.76
N CYS A 37 -26.48 -31.81 -11.47
CA CYS A 37 -27.42 -30.99 -10.71
C CYS A 37 -27.50 -29.58 -11.30
N ALA A 38 -28.71 -29.07 -11.52
CA ALA A 38 -28.92 -27.72 -12.07
C ALA A 38 -28.44 -26.59 -11.14
N GLU A 39 -28.45 -26.84 -9.82
CA GLU A 39 -28.06 -25.86 -8.81
C GLU A 39 -26.55 -25.82 -8.59
N CYS A 40 -25.97 -26.92 -8.07
CA CYS A 40 -24.56 -26.96 -7.68
C CYS A 40 -23.61 -27.36 -8.82
N LYS A 41 -24.12 -27.86 -9.96
CA LYS A 41 -23.33 -28.32 -11.11
C LYS A 41 -22.40 -29.51 -10.81
N SER A 42 -22.62 -30.18 -9.70
CA SER A 42 -22.00 -31.49 -9.39
C SER A 42 -22.48 -32.53 -10.39
N ALA A 43 -21.57 -33.43 -10.77
CA ALA A 43 -21.83 -34.53 -11.68
C ALA A 43 -22.04 -35.80 -10.86
N PHE A 44 -22.98 -36.64 -11.28
CA PHE A 44 -23.31 -37.92 -10.65
C PHE A 44 -23.47 -38.97 -11.74
N LEU A 45 -23.16 -40.23 -11.45
CA LEU A 45 -23.63 -41.35 -12.23
C LEU A 45 -25.16 -41.40 -12.15
N LYS A 46 -25.80 -41.85 -13.22
CA LYS A 46 -27.26 -42.01 -13.24
C LYS A 46 -27.74 -42.90 -12.11
N GLU A 47 -27.04 -43.99 -11.85
CA GLU A 47 -27.36 -44.95 -10.79
C GLU A 47 -27.33 -44.27 -9.41
N SER A 48 -26.29 -43.47 -9.12
CA SER A 48 -26.19 -42.68 -7.89
C SER A 48 -27.31 -41.65 -7.75
N TRP A 49 -27.71 -41.02 -8.86
CA TRP A 49 -28.81 -40.07 -8.86
C TRP A 49 -30.17 -40.74 -8.59
N GLU A 50 -30.40 -41.91 -9.19
CA GLU A 50 -31.58 -42.73 -8.95
C GLU A 50 -31.61 -43.25 -7.51
N TYR A 51 -30.46 -43.66 -6.97
CA TYR A 51 -30.30 -44.07 -5.58
C TYR A 51 -30.67 -42.94 -4.60
N MET A 52 -30.37 -41.69 -4.93
CA MET A 52 -30.79 -40.51 -4.16
C MET A 52 -32.27 -40.11 -4.37
N GLY A 53 -33.09 -40.96 -4.97
CA GLY A 53 -34.49 -40.64 -5.24
C GLY A 53 -34.66 -39.51 -6.26
N ASN A 54 -33.74 -39.40 -7.22
CA ASN A 54 -33.72 -38.38 -8.27
C ASN A 54 -33.68 -36.91 -7.78
N THR A 55 -33.23 -36.69 -6.54
CA THR A 55 -33.26 -35.37 -5.90
C THR A 55 -31.89 -35.00 -5.33
N HIS A 56 -31.45 -33.77 -5.58
CA HIS A 56 -30.25 -33.19 -4.95
C HIS A 56 -30.39 -31.67 -4.87
N CYS A 57 -29.87 -31.05 -3.80
CA CYS A 57 -30.10 -29.63 -3.50
C CYS A 57 -31.61 -29.26 -3.49
N ASN A 58 -32.45 -30.12 -2.89
CA ASN A 58 -33.91 -29.91 -2.82
C ASN A 58 -34.60 -29.73 -4.19
N GLN A 59 -34.03 -30.28 -5.26
CA GLN A 59 -34.60 -30.18 -6.60
C GLN A 59 -34.27 -31.40 -7.47
N GLU A 60 -35.13 -31.68 -8.45
CA GLU A 60 -34.99 -32.82 -9.37
C GLU A 60 -34.44 -32.41 -10.75
N LYS A 61 -34.17 -31.11 -10.98
CA LYS A 61 -33.76 -30.65 -12.32
C LYS A 61 -32.29 -30.96 -12.56
N ILE A 62 -32.03 -31.45 -13.77
CA ILE A 62 -30.69 -31.75 -14.27
C ILE A 62 -30.31 -30.85 -15.45
N LEU A 63 -29.01 -30.61 -15.66
CA LEU A 63 -28.53 -29.90 -16.83
C LEU A 63 -28.46 -30.81 -18.05
N ARG A 64 -28.97 -30.33 -19.19
CA ARG A 64 -28.91 -31.03 -20.49
C ARG A 64 -27.55 -30.90 -21.19
N LYS A 65 -26.61 -30.13 -20.64
CA LYS A 65 -25.29 -29.87 -21.22
C LYS A 65 -24.26 -29.80 -20.10
N ILE A 66 -23.03 -30.22 -20.41
CA ILE A 66 -21.90 -30.10 -19.48
C ILE A 66 -21.67 -28.60 -19.21
N PRO A 67 -21.60 -28.17 -17.93
CA PRO A 67 -21.31 -26.79 -17.58
C PRO A 67 -19.92 -26.37 -18.08
N LYS A 68 -19.80 -25.16 -18.63
CA LYS A 68 -18.51 -24.63 -19.10
C LYS A 68 -17.66 -24.17 -17.91
N ASN A 69 -16.39 -24.55 -17.89
CA ASN A 69 -15.42 -24.00 -16.94
C ASN A 69 -15.23 -22.50 -17.19
N ARG A 70 -15.15 -21.75 -16.09
CA ARG A 70 -14.74 -20.34 -16.10
C ARG A 70 -13.46 -20.25 -15.30
N ASN A 71 -12.44 -19.61 -15.89
CA ASN A 71 -11.22 -19.30 -15.15
C ASN A 71 -11.57 -18.23 -14.10
N LEU A 72 -11.39 -18.56 -12.82
CA LEU A 72 -11.48 -17.59 -11.75
C LEU A 72 -10.11 -16.93 -11.60
N THR A 73 -10.03 -15.65 -11.96
CA THR A 73 -8.84 -14.85 -11.69
C THR A 73 -8.83 -14.45 -10.22
N LEU A 74 -8.26 -15.29 -9.37
CA LEU A 74 -8.09 -14.96 -7.95
C LEU A 74 -6.98 -13.92 -7.81
N LYS A 75 -7.35 -12.68 -7.49
CA LYS A 75 -6.38 -11.62 -7.17
C LYS A 75 -5.85 -11.86 -5.76
N LYS A 76 -4.60 -12.33 -5.64
CA LYS A 76 -3.93 -12.46 -4.34
C LYS A 76 -3.86 -11.09 -3.67
N ILE A 77 -4.55 -10.94 -2.53
CA ILE A 77 -4.39 -9.77 -1.68
C ILE A 77 -3.05 -9.94 -0.97
N VAL A 78 -2.00 -9.31 -1.51
CA VAL A 78 -0.71 -9.24 -0.83
C VAL A 78 -0.87 -8.33 0.38
N LYS A 79 -1.06 -8.92 1.56
CA LYS A 79 -0.91 -8.20 2.82
C LYS A 79 0.58 -7.91 2.99
N ILE A 80 0.98 -6.67 2.75
CA ILE A 80 2.35 -6.24 3.07
C ILE A 80 2.40 -6.11 4.59
N ASP A 81 3.24 -6.92 5.23
CA ASP A 81 3.48 -6.89 6.67
C ASP A 81 4.44 -5.74 6.97
N TYR A 82 3.89 -4.63 7.44
CA TYR A 82 4.66 -3.46 7.83
C TYR A 82 4.90 -3.48 9.33
N GLN A 83 6.15 -3.28 9.74
CA GLN A 83 6.44 -2.99 11.14
C GLN A 83 6.37 -1.50 11.38
N LEU A 84 5.57 -1.08 12.38
CA LEU A 84 5.61 0.29 12.88
C LEU A 84 7.04 0.61 13.35
N LEU A 85 7.53 1.76 12.94
CA LEU A 85 8.88 2.18 13.25
C LEU A 85 9.06 2.42 14.76
N SER A 86 10.24 2.08 15.29
CA SER A 86 10.60 2.44 16.66
C SER A 86 10.81 3.96 16.78
N ARG A 87 10.63 4.52 17.99
CA ARG A 87 10.88 5.96 18.22
C ARG A 87 12.33 6.34 17.88
N ARG A 88 13.31 5.51 18.27
CA ARG A 88 14.73 5.70 17.96
C ARG A 88 14.94 5.82 16.45
N ASP A 89 14.25 4.99 15.68
CA ASP A 89 14.34 4.98 14.24
C ASP A 89 13.87 6.28 13.58
N ILE A 90 12.73 6.78 14.04
CA ILE A 90 12.17 8.05 13.55
C ILE A 90 13.15 9.19 13.84
N VAL A 91 13.68 9.25 15.07
CA VAL A 91 14.61 10.30 15.51
C VAL A 91 15.91 10.28 14.70
N VAL A 92 16.53 9.10 14.54
CA VAL A 92 17.78 8.98 13.77
C VAL A 92 17.58 9.40 12.31
N SER A 93 16.48 8.96 11.69
CA SER A 93 16.15 9.38 10.31
C SER A 93 16.02 10.90 10.20
N TRP A 94 15.36 11.52 11.17
CA TRP A 94 15.18 12.97 11.20
C TRP A 94 16.49 13.72 11.39
N ILE A 95 17.38 13.25 12.28
CA ILE A 95 18.70 13.85 12.50
C ILE A 95 19.51 13.83 11.20
N ILE A 96 19.55 12.69 10.51
CA ILE A 96 20.26 12.55 9.23
C ILE A 96 19.70 13.53 8.20
N ASP A 97 18.37 13.58 8.06
CA ASP A 97 17.72 14.50 7.11
C ASP A 97 18.03 15.96 7.43
N THR A 98 17.97 16.35 8.70
CA THR A 98 18.24 17.73 9.13
C THR A 98 19.72 18.11 8.94
N ALA A 99 20.66 17.20 9.22
CA ALA A 99 22.08 17.44 8.99
C ALA A 99 22.39 17.65 7.49
N ILE A 100 21.83 16.80 6.62
CA ILE A 100 22.03 16.94 5.17
C ILE A 100 21.46 18.27 4.66
N TRP A 101 20.24 18.61 5.09
CA TRP A 101 19.62 19.88 4.70
C TRP A 101 20.39 21.09 5.21
N PHE A 102 20.96 21.03 6.41
CA PHE A 102 21.81 22.08 6.94
C PHE A 102 23.06 22.31 6.07
N ILE A 103 23.72 21.23 5.63
CA ILE A 103 24.89 21.32 4.73
C ILE A 103 24.50 21.95 3.39
N ILE A 104 23.40 21.50 2.77
CA ILE A 104 22.89 22.06 1.51
C ILE A 104 22.58 23.55 1.68
N PHE A 105 21.89 23.89 2.76
CA PHE A 105 21.51 25.26 3.09
C PHE A 105 22.72 26.18 3.25
N MET A 106 23.74 25.75 4.00
CA MET A 106 24.99 26.52 4.13
C MET A 106 25.71 26.70 2.79
N GLY A 107 25.69 25.67 1.93
CA GLY A 107 26.23 25.76 0.57
C GLY A 107 25.47 26.77 -0.30
N VAL A 108 24.14 26.80 -0.21
CA VAL A 108 23.29 27.78 -0.90
C VAL A 108 23.60 29.19 -0.40
N ILE A 109 23.61 29.44 0.91
CA ILE A 109 23.97 30.76 1.45
C ILE A 109 25.33 31.21 0.91
N HIS A 110 26.36 30.37 1.02
CA HIS A 110 27.70 30.70 0.58
C HIS A 110 27.76 31.02 -0.93
N PHE A 111 27.02 30.27 -1.74
CA PHE A 111 26.95 30.51 -3.18
C PHE A 111 26.26 31.83 -3.53
N PHE A 112 25.16 32.16 -2.86
CA PHE A 112 24.38 33.35 -3.15
C PHE A 112 25.00 34.63 -2.58
N ASP A 113 25.64 34.57 -1.41
CA ASP A 113 26.37 35.68 -0.78
C ASP A 113 27.45 36.24 -1.73
N LYS A 114 28.13 35.34 -2.45
CA LYS A 114 29.12 35.71 -3.48
C LYS A 114 28.53 36.46 -4.68
N ASN A 115 27.24 36.31 -4.95
CA ASN A 115 26.58 36.77 -6.17
C ASN A 115 25.63 37.97 -5.96
N TYR A 116 25.59 38.57 -4.76
CA TYR A 116 24.80 39.78 -4.47
C TYR A 116 23.30 39.68 -4.81
N TYR A 117 22.66 38.55 -4.51
CA TYR A 117 21.21 38.42 -4.68
C TYR A 117 20.44 39.20 -3.59
N PRO A 118 19.19 39.64 -3.87
CA PRO A 118 18.31 40.25 -2.88
C PRO A 118 17.93 39.26 -1.77
N GLU A 119 17.72 39.74 -0.55
CA GLU A 119 17.37 38.93 0.62
C GLU A 119 16.08 38.10 0.42
N GLU A 120 15.10 38.62 -0.34
CA GLU A 120 13.83 37.92 -0.57
C GLU A 120 14.00 36.61 -1.36
N VAL A 121 15.03 36.55 -2.21
CA VAL A 121 15.35 35.36 -3.00
C VAL A 121 15.79 34.22 -2.09
N TYR A 122 16.61 34.51 -1.07
CA TYR A 122 17.05 33.50 -0.09
C TYR A 122 15.86 32.94 0.67
N ILE A 123 14.99 33.83 1.16
CA ILE A 123 13.80 33.45 1.93
C ILE A 123 12.93 32.50 1.12
N THR A 124 12.68 32.86 -0.14
CA THR A 124 11.87 32.07 -1.06
C THR A 124 12.48 30.70 -1.30
N ILE A 125 13.79 30.63 -1.56
CA ILE A 125 14.50 29.36 -1.77
C ILE A 125 14.42 28.48 -0.52
N VAL A 126 14.54 29.05 0.67
CA VAL A 126 14.49 28.28 1.92
C VAL A 126 13.10 27.73 2.20
N ILE A 127 12.06 28.53 1.98
CA ILE A 127 10.68 28.08 2.12
C ILE A 127 10.40 26.95 1.13
N VAL A 128 10.80 27.11 -0.13
CA VAL A 128 10.66 26.07 -1.16
C VAL A 128 11.43 24.82 -0.77
N ALA A 129 12.67 24.95 -0.29
CA ALA A 129 13.49 23.83 0.16
C ALA A 129 12.85 23.09 1.35
N LEU A 130 12.27 23.79 2.32
CA LEU A 130 11.56 23.19 3.45
C LEU A 130 10.29 22.47 3.04
N LEU A 131 9.48 23.05 2.15
CA LEU A 131 8.28 22.42 1.62
C LEU A 131 8.62 21.17 0.78
N LEU A 132 9.76 21.19 0.09
CA LEU A 132 10.24 20.09 -0.74
C LEU A 132 11.13 19.09 0.02
N LYS A 133 11.42 19.31 1.31
CA LYS A 133 12.29 18.44 2.14
C LYS A 133 11.93 16.96 2.07
N ASP A 134 10.64 16.68 2.03
CA ASP A 134 10.10 15.31 1.90
C ASP A 134 9.56 15.01 0.50
N ASN A 135 9.53 15.98 -0.42
CA ASN A 135 8.89 15.89 -1.74
C ASN A 135 9.89 15.73 -2.91
N ASN A 136 11.15 15.39 -2.64
CA ASN A 136 12.03 14.96 -3.72
C ASN A 136 11.29 13.86 -4.50
N LEU A 137 11.29 13.91 -5.85
CA LEU A 137 10.61 12.96 -6.74
C LEU A 137 10.84 11.47 -6.39
N ILE A 138 11.88 11.21 -5.60
CA ILE A 138 12.14 9.96 -4.91
C ILE A 138 11.35 9.99 -3.61
N THR A 139 10.28 9.21 -3.53
CA THR A 139 9.22 9.09 -2.51
C THR A 139 9.57 9.19 -1.00
N THR A 140 10.82 9.40 -0.61
CA THR A 140 11.29 9.59 0.78
C THR A 140 12.56 10.46 0.85
N SER A 141 12.71 11.20 1.96
CA SER A 141 13.94 11.93 2.29
C SER A 141 15.16 10.99 2.40
N ILE A 142 16.38 11.54 2.30
CA ILE A 142 17.61 10.73 2.21
C ILE A 142 17.79 9.82 3.45
N GLY A 143 17.58 10.34 4.65
CA GLY A 143 17.62 9.58 5.89
C GLY A 143 16.57 8.47 5.91
N LYS A 144 15.36 8.74 5.42
CA LYS A 144 14.31 7.71 5.30
C LYS A 144 14.68 6.64 4.27
N LYS A 145 15.28 7.02 3.15
CA LYS A 145 15.77 6.10 2.13
C LYS A 145 16.90 5.21 2.65
N LEU A 146 17.89 5.80 3.32
CA LEU A 146 19.01 5.09 3.94
C LEU A 146 18.53 4.02 4.92
N ARG A 147 17.43 4.31 5.64
CA ARG A 147 16.87 3.40 6.64
C ARG A 147 15.66 2.60 6.14
N ARG A 148 15.40 2.63 4.82
CA ARG A 148 14.29 1.91 4.14
C ARG A 148 12.93 2.14 4.79
N ILE A 149 12.71 3.35 5.29
CA ILE A 149 11.44 3.78 5.85
C ILE A 149 10.52 4.15 4.70
N SER A 150 9.27 3.71 4.77
CA SER A 150 8.21 4.09 3.83
C SER A 150 7.03 4.66 4.60
N MET A 151 6.19 5.44 3.92
CA MET A 151 4.94 5.92 4.49
C MET A 151 3.76 5.18 3.88
N ILE A 152 2.85 4.72 4.75
CA ILE A 152 1.64 4.01 4.38
C ILE A 152 0.41 4.71 4.92
N HIS A 153 -0.71 4.57 4.22
CA HIS A 153 -2.01 4.89 4.77
C HIS A 153 -2.43 3.80 5.75
N ILE A 154 -2.80 4.20 6.97
CA ILE A 154 -3.15 3.28 8.05
C ILE A 154 -4.38 2.43 7.68
N LYS A 155 -5.37 3.03 7.00
CA LYS A 155 -6.63 2.34 6.63
C LYS A 155 -6.46 1.37 5.47
N THR A 156 -5.70 1.75 4.45
CA THR A 156 -5.62 0.99 3.19
C THR A 156 -4.36 0.13 3.08
N ASN A 157 -3.39 0.34 3.97
CA ASN A 157 -2.08 -0.31 3.95
C ASN A 157 -1.33 -0.14 2.63
N LYS A 158 -1.62 0.95 1.89
CA LYS A 158 -0.99 1.30 0.62
C LYS A 158 0.03 2.42 0.85
N LYS A 159 1.06 2.47 -0.01
CA LYS A 159 2.02 3.59 -0.03
C LYS A 159 1.29 4.93 -0.22
N VAL A 160 1.71 5.92 0.55
CA VAL A 160 1.15 7.27 0.52
C VAL A 160 1.54 7.96 -0.79
N ASN A 161 0.63 8.77 -1.33
CA ASN A 161 0.90 9.61 -2.49
C ASN A 161 1.91 10.72 -2.12
N PRO A 162 3.03 10.89 -2.84
CA PRO A 162 4.03 11.93 -2.56
C PRO A 162 3.46 13.36 -2.46
N PHE A 163 2.37 13.66 -3.18
CA PHE A 163 1.72 14.99 -3.11
C PHE A 163 1.18 15.35 -1.72
N LEU A 164 1.05 14.40 -0.80
CA LEU A 164 0.64 14.66 0.58
C LEU A 164 1.82 15.11 1.47
N PHE A 165 3.07 14.99 1.01
CA PHE A 165 4.24 15.31 1.82
C PHE A 165 4.45 16.80 2.07
N PRO A 166 4.20 17.73 1.12
CA PRO A 166 4.26 19.15 1.40
C PRO A 166 3.32 19.58 2.54
N LEU A 167 2.14 18.96 2.64
CA LEU A 167 1.17 19.25 3.72
C LEU A 167 1.76 18.99 5.12
N ARG A 168 2.75 18.11 5.24
CA ARG A 168 3.44 17.81 6.51
C ARG A 168 4.35 18.95 6.98
N HIS A 169 4.75 19.83 6.08
CA HIS A 169 5.66 20.94 6.34
C HIS A 169 4.99 22.31 6.24
N ILE A 170 3.70 22.37 5.88
CA ILE A 170 2.94 23.64 5.82
C ILE A 170 3.00 24.37 7.16
N PHE A 171 2.82 23.67 8.29
CA PHE A 171 2.85 24.31 9.60
C PHE A 171 4.23 24.92 9.90
N SER A 172 5.31 24.17 9.65
CA SER A 172 6.68 24.65 9.83
C SER A 172 7.00 25.83 8.89
N ALA A 173 6.48 25.82 7.65
CA ALA A 173 6.63 26.91 6.70
C ALA A 173 5.86 28.18 7.11
N ILE A 174 4.62 28.05 7.58
CA ILE A 174 3.82 29.17 8.13
C ILE A 174 4.53 29.75 9.35
N LEU A 175 5.00 28.90 10.27
CA LEU A 175 5.72 29.35 11.45
C LEU A 175 6.99 30.11 11.07
N LEU A 176 7.76 29.60 10.09
CA LEU A 176 8.91 30.31 9.56
C LEU A 176 8.53 31.67 9.00
N LEU A 177 7.50 31.76 8.15
CA LEU A 177 7.00 33.02 7.58
C LEU A 177 6.61 34.04 8.65
N LEU A 178 5.86 33.62 9.67
CA LEU A 178 5.45 34.48 10.79
C LEU A 178 6.66 34.98 11.60
N PHE A 179 7.67 34.14 11.76
CA PHE A 179 8.90 34.53 12.45
C PHE A 179 9.78 35.45 11.60
N MET A 180 9.87 35.21 10.29
CA MET A 180 10.59 36.08 9.37
C MET A 180 9.99 37.48 9.34
N TYR A 181 8.65 37.57 9.34
CA TYR A 181 7.96 38.85 9.43
C TYR A 181 8.36 39.67 10.67
N ASN A 182 8.71 39.01 11.77
CA ASN A 182 9.05 39.65 13.04
C ASN A 182 10.57 39.86 13.26
N SER A 183 11.45 39.26 12.46
CA SER A 183 12.90 39.12 12.79
C SER A 183 13.83 39.51 11.64
N ILE A 184 13.54 40.63 10.96
CA ILE A 184 14.11 40.95 9.65
C ILE A 184 15.60 41.32 9.65
N ASN A 185 16.25 41.66 10.77
CA ASN A 185 17.51 42.43 10.66
C ASN A 185 18.83 41.69 10.91
N SER A 186 18.89 40.35 11.07
CA SER A 186 20.19 39.66 11.13
C SER A 186 20.19 38.17 10.79
N LEU A 187 21.27 37.71 10.14
CA LEU A 187 21.59 36.29 9.90
C LEU A 187 21.58 35.45 11.19
N LYS A 188 21.99 36.04 12.32
CA LYS A 188 21.95 35.38 13.64
C LYS A 188 20.52 35.06 14.08
N GLY A 189 19.59 35.99 13.81
CA GLY A 189 18.16 35.77 14.03
C GLY A 189 17.64 34.59 13.21
N PHE A 190 18.02 34.52 11.94
CA PHE A 190 17.62 33.43 11.05
C PHE A 190 18.08 32.05 11.55
N ILE A 191 19.36 31.92 11.93
CA ILE A 191 19.92 30.65 12.45
C ILE A 191 19.20 30.24 13.74
N SER A 192 18.96 31.18 14.65
CA SER A 192 18.24 30.90 15.90
C SER A 192 16.81 30.39 15.65
N ILE A 193 16.10 31.00 14.70
CA ILE A 193 14.75 30.59 14.29
C ILE A 193 14.75 29.20 13.68
N PHE A 194 15.68 28.92 12.76
CA PHE A 194 15.80 27.60 12.15
C PHE A 194 16.02 26.51 13.22
N CYS A 195 16.92 26.76 14.18
CA CYS A 195 17.16 25.86 15.31
C CYS A 195 15.91 25.67 16.17
N PHE A 196 15.17 26.74 16.45
CA PHE A 196 13.92 26.68 17.23
C PHE A 196 12.86 25.84 16.53
N ILE A 197 12.63 26.04 15.23
CA ILE A 197 11.66 25.26 14.44
C ILE A 197 12.07 23.78 14.41
N CYS A 198 13.36 23.48 14.22
CA CYS A 198 13.86 22.10 14.26
C CYS A 198 13.61 21.46 15.63
N MET A 199 13.85 22.18 16.72
CA MET A 199 13.59 21.71 18.08
C MET A 199 12.11 21.47 18.34
N LEU A 200 11.23 22.35 17.84
CA LEU A 200 9.79 22.24 18.02
C LEU A 200 9.23 21.05 17.22
N ASP A 201 9.67 20.88 15.97
CA ASP A 201 9.37 19.69 15.15
C ASP A 201 9.84 18.40 15.82
N LEU A 202 11.01 18.44 16.47
CA LEU A 202 11.57 17.32 17.21
C LEU A 202 10.72 17.00 18.46
N LEU A 203 10.35 18.01 19.25
CA LEU A 203 9.50 17.87 20.44
C LEU A 203 8.12 17.31 20.10
N ILE A 204 7.47 17.84 19.05
CA ILE A 204 6.19 17.31 18.54
C ILE A 204 6.36 15.84 18.09
N SER A 205 7.50 15.50 17.49
CA SER A 205 7.78 14.13 17.06
C SER A 205 8.05 13.20 18.24
N PHE A 206 8.57 13.70 19.37
CA PHE A 206 8.80 12.91 20.57
C PHE A 206 7.49 12.44 21.18
N GLU A 207 6.52 13.32 21.44
CA GLU A 207 5.38 12.99 22.31
C GLU A 207 4.52 11.81 21.83
N LYS A 208 4.24 11.67 20.51
CA LYS A 208 3.21 10.72 20.02
C LYS A 208 3.67 9.61 19.07
N SER A 209 4.98 9.39 18.86
CA SER A 209 5.52 8.45 17.84
C SER A 209 5.09 8.74 16.39
N ARG A 210 4.24 9.76 16.20
CA ARG A 210 3.67 10.26 14.94
C ARG A 210 3.49 11.76 15.11
N ARG A 211 3.71 12.51 14.04
CA ARG A 211 3.38 13.94 14.04
C ARG A 211 1.87 14.11 14.09
N MET A 212 1.39 15.21 14.65
CA MET A 212 -0.05 15.52 14.64
C MET A 212 -0.62 15.51 13.21
N ILE A 213 0.12 16.07 12.25
CA ILE A 213 -0.27 16.04 10.83
C ILE A 213 -0.33 14.62 10.28
N ASP A 214 0.58 13.71 10.70
CA ASP A 214 0.52 12.32 10.25
C ASP A 214 -0.76 11.63 10.73
N TYR A 215 -1.24 11.98 11.93
CA TYR A 215 -2.53 11.52 12.45
C TYR A 215 -3.70 12.06 11.63
N VAL A 216 -3.72 13.37 11.35
CA VAL A 216 -4.76 14.03 10.54
C VAL A 216 -4.82 13.43 9.13
N LEU A 217 -3.67 13.17 8.51
CA LEU A 217 -3.58 12.56 7.17
C LEU A 217 -3.81 11.04 7.18
N GLY A 218 -3.92 10.40 8.36
CA GLY A 218 -4.09 8.96 8.50
C GLY A 218 -2.92 8.16 7.93
N ILE A 219 -1.69 8.66 8.10
CA ILE A 219 -0.45 8.06 7.59
C ILE A 219 0.46 7.61 8.74
N ALA A 220 1.30 6.61 8.47
CA ALA A 220 2.29 6.11 9.41
C ALA A 220 3.61 5.77 8.70
N MET A 221 4.72 5.93 9.43
CA MET A 221 6.04 5.50 8.98
C MET A 221 6.27 4.03 9.35
N THR A 222 6.73 3.24 8.37
CA THR A 222 6.92 1.80 8.52
C THR A 222 8.20 1.33 7.86
N LYS A 223 8.80 0.26 8.40
CA LYS A 223 9.95 -0.42 7.82
C LYS A 223 9.46 -1.65 7.05
N ASP A 224 10.03 -1.90 5.88
CA ASP A 224 9.73 -3.09 5.09
C ASP A 224 10.41 -4.31 5.73
N LYS A 225 9.63 -5.26 6.25
CA LYS A 225 10.12 -6.48 6.90
C LYS A 225 10.78 -7.46 5.92
N ASN A 226 10.45 -7.40 4.63
CA ASN A 226 10.87 -8.43 3.67
C ASN A 226 12.33 -8.30 3.23
N ASN A 227 13.03 -7.23 3.62
CA ASN A 227 14.40 -6.94 3.20
C ASN A 227 15.44 -7.09 4.32
N ASP A 228 15.04 -7.56 5.51
CA ASP A 228 15.94 -7.89 6.63
C ASP A 228 16.28 -9.41 6.67
N LYS A 229 15.86 -10.17 5.66
CA LYS A 229 16.27 -11.55 5.37
C LYS A 229 17.22 -11.57 4.19
#